data_AF-A0A7S4AJ03-F1
#
_entry.id   AF-A0A7S4AJ03-F1
#
_cell.length_a   1.000
_cell.length_b   1.000
_cell.length_c   1.000
_cell.angle_alpha   90.00
_cell.angle_beta   90.00
_cell.angle_gamma   90.00
#
_symmetry.space_group_name_H-M   'P 1'
#
loop_
_entity.id
_entity.type
_entity.pdbx_description
1 polymer ?
#
loop_
_entity_poly.entity_id
_entity_poly.type
_entity_poly.pdbx_seq_one_letter_code
_entity_poly.pdbx_strand_id
1 'polypeptide(L)'
;MATNPETTPSPPLVTETQNAAVDHQKIDHITSLQEGIDGLSLSLFEALRGLRDAVAPESGNLGGVQQGNNNINDGFNNSPTDSSENDFEEFCLSYQNGDPETKALVIKHATTAPTREKDFRQIHEKIQEQKDDDLVKKVAGTVLEKSADIDRRVSSLPGMHRTRMEQMKLIEELIENNLETANRLEDAYNRAEQQRKRVRTFVRDNTCKSLGIIED
;
A
#
# COMPACT_ATOMS: atom_id res chain seq x y z
N MET A 1 67.42 -33.07 15.31
CA MET A 1 67.18 -31.63 15.47
C MET A 1 66.15 -31.23 14.42
N ALA A 2 64.91 -31.04 14.85
CA ALA A 2 63.79 -30.65 13.99
C ALA A 2 63.52 -29.16 14.23
N THR A 3 63.52 -28.36 13.16
CA THR A 3 63.14 -26.95 13.19
C THR A 3 62.04 -26.73 12.16
N ASN A 4 60.82 -26.55 12.65
CA ASN A 4 59.64 -26.14 11.89
C ASN A 4 59.75 -24.66 11.51
N PRO A 5 59.38 -24.24 10.29
CA PRO A 5 59.07 -22.84 10.01
C PRO A 5 57.55 -22.60 10.12
N GLU A 6 57.21 -21.89 11.18
CA GLU A 6 56.42 -20.65 11.18
C GLU A 6 55.20 -20.57 10.26
N THR A 7 54.04 -20.74 10.90
CA THR A 7 52.69 -20.49 10.40
C THR A 7 52.51 -18.99 10.15
N THR A 8 52.31 -18.60 8.90
CA THR A 8 51.93 -17.25 8.50
C THR A 8 50.55 -16.89 9.06
N PRO A 9 50.36 -15.70 9.67
CA PRO A 9 49.08 -15.27 10.18
C PRO A 9 48.14 -14.92 9.02
N SER A 10 46.95 -15.52 9.05
CA SER A 10 45.83 -15.19 8.17
C SER A 10 45.46 -13.71 8.31
N PRO A 11 45.16 -12.99 7.21
CA PRO A 11 44.71 -11.60 7.30
C PRO A 11 43.38 -11.53 8.07
N PRO A 12 43.17 -10.48 8.88
CA PRO A 12 42.00 -10.39 9.74
C PRO A 12 40.72 -10.29 8.91
N LEU A 13 39.75 -11.11 9.31
CA LEU A 13 38.36 -11.04 8.90
C LEU A 13 37.87 -9.60 9.16
N VAL A 14 37.52 -8.88 8.11
CA VAL A 14 36.90 -7.55 8.21
C VAL A 14 35.55 -7.74 8.89
N THR A 15 35.49 -7.39 10.18
CA THR A 15 34.27 -7.40 10.98
C THR A 15 33.39 -6.23 10.55
N GLU A 16 32.14 -6.56 10.23
CA GLU A 16 30.97 -5.68 10.27
C GLU A 16 31.05 -4.39 9.47
N THR A 17 30.97 -4.53 8.14
CA THR A 17 30.16 -3.56 7.38
C THR A 17 28.74 -3.71 7.92
N GLN A 18 28.27 -2.71 8.67
CA GLN A 18 26.84 -2.54 8.92
C GLN A 18 26.16 -2.45 7.55
N ASN A 19 25.65 -3.59 7.09
CA ASN A 19 24.65 -3.65 6.05
C ASN A 19 23.47 -2.87 6.60
N ALA A 20 23.44 -1.57 6.32
CA ALA A 20 22.18 -0.87 6.19
C ALA A 20 21.39 -1.72 5.20
N ALA A 21 20.46 -2.51 5.74
CA ALA A 21 19.56 -3.31 4.95
C ALA A 21 18.91 -2.32 3.98
N VAL A 22 19.38 -2.34 2.74
CA VAL A 22 18.68 -1.65 1.65
C VAL A 22 17.42 -2.47 1.52
N ASP A 23 16.39 -2.05 2.24
CA ASP A 23 15.08 -2.65 2.19
C ASP A 23 14.60 -2.38 0.77
N HIS A 24 14.86 -3.33 -0.12
CA HIS A 24 14.47 -3.27 -1.52
C HIS A 24 12.96 -3.47 -1.56
N GLN A 25 12.20 -2.47 -1.08
CA GLN A 25 10.80 -2.35 -1.44
C GLN A 25 10.74 -2.27 -2.96
N LYS A 26 9.87 -3.11 -3.54
CA LYS A 26 9.66 -3.23 -4.99
C LYS A 26 9.22 -1.91 -5.64
N ILE A 27 8.78 -0.96 -4.82
CA ILE A 27 8.28 0.36 -5.18
C ILE A 27 9.10 1.37 -4.35
N ASP A 28 9.58 2.43 -4.98
CA ASP A 28 10.27 3.52 -4.29
C ASP A 28 9.35 4.17 -3.23
N HIS A 29 9.92 4.58 -2.10
CA HIS A 29 9.14 5.12 -0.98
C HIS A 29 8.29 6.34 -1.36
N ILE A 30 8.75 7.17 -2.29
CA ILE A 30 7.98 8.33 -2.78
C ILE A 30 6.80 7.87 -3.62
N THR A 31 7.01 6.90 -4.52
CA THR A 31 5.92 6.32 -5.31
C THR A 31 4.88 5.64 -4.42
N SER A 32 5.32 4.93 -3.38
CA SER A 32 4.40 4.30 -2.43
C SER A 32 3.63 5.32 -1.57
N LEU A 33 4.21 6.49 -1.30
CA LEU A 33 3.51 7.60 -0.66
C LEU A 33 2.47 8.23 -1.60
N GLN A 34 2.81 8.43 -2.88
CA GLN A 34 1.90 8.95 -3.90
C GLN A 34 0.68 8.05 -4.07
N GLU A 35 0.88 6.73 -4.20
CA GLU A 35 -0.21 5.74 -4.25
C GLU A 35 -1.11 5.80 -3.00
N GLY A 36 -0.52 6.03 -1.82
CA GLY A 36 -1.28 6.21 -0.57
C GLY A 36 -2.16 7.45 -0.57
N ILE A 37 -1.65 8.58 -1.08
CA ILE A 37 -2.39 9.85 -1.21
C ILE A 37 -3.51 9.73 -2.25
N ASP A 38 -3.23 9.11 -3.39
CA ASP A 38 -4.23 8.86 -4.43
C ASP A 38 -5.32 7.92 -3.91
N GLY A 39 -4.95 6.87 -3.18
CA GLY A 39 -5.87 5.96 -2.52
C GLY A 39 -6.75 6.63 -1.46
N LEU A 40 -6.21 7.56 -0.67
CA LEU A 40 -7.01 8.38 0.26
C LEU A 40 -8.01 9.25 -0.50
N SER A 41 -7.57 9.92 -1.57
CA SER A 41 -8.42 10.79 -2.38
C SER A 41 -9.58 10.04 -3.01
N LEU A 42 -9.32 8.83 -3.54
CA LEU A 42 -10.35 7.94 -4.08
C LEU A 42 -11.31 7.48 -2.98
N SER A 43 -10.78 7.03 -1.84
CA SER A 43 -11.60 6.58 -0.70
C SER A 43 -12.50 7.70 -0.17
N LEU A 44 -12.01 8.94 -0.11
CA LEU A 44 -12.79 10.11 0.28
C LEU A 44 -13.89 10.41 -0.74
N PHE A 45 -13.56 10.34 -2.03
CA PHE A 45 -14.54 10.58 -3.09
C PHE A 45 -15.66 9.53 -3.07
N GLU A 46 -15.31 8.26 -2.94
CA GLU A 46 -16.28 7.16 -2.82
C GLU A 46 -17.11 7.29 -1.54
N ALA A 47 -16.50 7.66 -0.42
CA ALA A 47 -17.19 7.91 0.83
C ALA A 47 -18.18 9.06 0.74
N LEU A 48 -17.79 10.20 0.18
CA LEU A 48 -18.65 11.37 -0.02
C LEU A 48 -19.76 11.08 -1.03
N ARG A 49 -19.46 10.32 -2.08
CA ARG A 49 -20.45 9.86 -3.04
C ARG A 49 -21.45 8.90 -2.39
N GLY A 50 -20.98 7.94 -1.60
CA GLY A 50 -21.84 7.01 -0.86
C GLY A 50 -22.73 7.71 0.16
N LEU A 51 -22.19 8.72 0.86
CA LEU A 51 -22.97 9.58 1.75
C LEU A 51 -24.02 10.38 0.99
N ARG A 52 -23.66 10.99 -0.15
CA ARG A 52 -24.61 11.70 -1.02
C ARG A 52 -25.70 10.76 -1.53
N ASP A 53 -25.33 9.58 -2.01
CA ASP A 53 -26.27 8.61 -2.58
C ASP A 53 -27.19 8.02 -1.48
N ALA A 54 -26.74 7.96 -0.22
CA ALA A 54 -27.55 7.54 0.92
C ALA A 54 -28.47 8.65 1.47
N VAL A 55 -28.03 9.91 1.48
CA VAL A 55 -28.78 11.04 2.06
C VAL A 55 -29.65 11.76 1.03
N ALA A 56 -29.31 11.65 -0.27
CA ALA A 56 -30.03 12.31 -1.37
C ALA A 56 -29.90 11.48 -2.66
N PRO A 57 -30.55 10.30 -2.75
CA PRO A 57 -30.45 9.39 -3.90
C PRO A 57 -30.82 10.07 -5.23
N GLU A 58 -31.76 11.02 -5.20
CA GLU A 58 -32.22 11.81 -6.35
C GLU A 58 -31.15 12.78 -6.90
N SER A 59 -30.19 13.18 -6.06
CA SER A 59 -29.15 14.15 -6.41
C SER A 59 -27.97 13.54 -7.19
N GLY A 60 -27.96 12.21 -7.35
CA GLY A 60 -26.99 11.47 -8.14
C GLY A 60 -27.21 11.53 -9.65
N ASN A 61 -28.33 12.09 -10.12
CA ASN A 61 -28.66 12.18 -11.55
C ASN A 61 -27.92 13.32 -12.28
N LEU A 62 -26.58 13.28 -12.25
CA LEU A 62 -25.74 14.10 -13.12
C LEU A 62 -25.40 13.30 -14.39
N GLY A 63 -26.40 13.08 -15.26
CA GLY A 63 -26.18 12.85 -16.69
C GLY A 63 -25.95 11.40 -17.20
N GLY A 64 -26.35 10.37 -16.45
CA GLY A 64 -26.35 8.99 -16.94
C GLY A 64 -27.69 8.62 -17.56
N VAL A 65 -27.89 8.88 -18.85
CA VAL A 65 -29.03 8.36 -19.62
C VAL A 65 -28.97 6.83 -19.59
N GLN A 66 -29.67 6.18 -18.67
CA GLN A 66 -30.10 4.80 -18.90
C GLN A 66 -31.19 4.84 -19.97
N GLN A 67 -30.76 4.68 -21.21
CA GLN A 67 -31.62 4.40 -22.34
C GLN A 67 -32.17 2.98 -22.18
N GLY A 68 -33.14 2.83 -21.28
CA GLY A 68 -33.98 1.65 -21.15
C GLY A 68 -35.35 1.97 -21.69
N ASN A 69 -35.54 1.78 -22.99
CA ASN A 69 -36.86 1.81 -23.64
C ASN A 69 -37.84 0.95 -22.85
N ASN A 70 -38.91 1.55 -22.33
CA ASN A 70 -40.28 1.10 -22.57
C ASN A 70 -41.27 2.19 -22.14
N ASN A 71 -42.07 2.63 -23.11
CA ASN A 71 -43.31 3.38 -22.89
C ASN A 71 -44.16 2.69 -21.82
N ILE A 72 -44.44 3.38 -20.72
CA ILE A 72 -45.80 3.47 -20.18
C ILE A 72 -45.98 4.90 -19.67
N ASN A 73 -47.09 5.46 -20.16
CA ASN A 73 -47.66 6.75 -19.90
C ASN A 73 -48.07 6.83 -18.41
N ASP A 74 -47.47 7.73 -17.63
CA ASP A 74 -48.21 8.43 -16.58
C ASP A 74 -47.46 9.70 -16.16
N GLY A 75 -48.12 10.83 -16.41
CA GLY A 75 -47.71 12.11 -15.88
C GLY A 75 -48.08 12.19 -14.41
N PHE A 76 -47.11 12.00 -13.54
CA PHE A 76 -47.20 12.43 -12.15
C PHE A 76 -46.07 13.40 -11.84
N ASN A 77 -46.45 14.51 -11.20
CA ASN A 77 -45.58 15.60 -10.81
C ASN A 77 -44.46 15.08 -9.88
N ASN A 78 -43.21 15.10 -10.33
CA ASN A 78 -42.06 14.92 -9.45
C ASN A 78 -41.87 16.20 -8.62
N SER A 79 -42.59 16.26 -7.50
CA SER A 79 -42.27 17.13 -6.37
C SER A 79 -41.08 16.52 -5.62
N PRO A 80 -40.11 17.31 -5.13
CA PRO A 80 -38.89 16.81 -4.48
C PRO A 80 -39.13 16.34 -3.03
N THR A 81 -40.32 15.83 -2.71
CA THR A 81 -40.78 15.54 -1.34
C THR A 81 -40.93 14.05 -0.99
N ASP A 82 -40.77 13.11 -1.93
CA ASP A 82 -41.30 11.75 -1.74
C ASP A 82 -40.28 10.61 -1.53
N SER A 83 -38.96 10.84 -1.50
CA SER A 83 -38.03 9.70 -1.28
C SER A 83 -38.20 9.10 0.12
N SER A 84 -38.38 9.93 1.16
CA SER A 84 -38.54 9.46 2.53
C SER A 84 -39.91 8.82 2.80
N GLU A 85 -40.94 9.18 2.04
CA GLU A 85 -42.25 8.53 2.09
C GLU A 85 -42.23 7.17 1.38
N ASN A 86 -41.56 7.08 0.22
CA ASN A 86 -41.37 5.82 -0.50
C ASN A 86 -40.53 4.81 0.31
N ASP A 87 -39.43 5.24 0.94
CA ASP A 87 -38.59 4.38 1.80
C ASP A 87 -39.38 3.88 3.02
N PHE A 88 -40.24 4.73 3.59
CA PHE A 88 -41.12 4.35 4.70
C PHE A 88 -42.20 3.35 4.28
N GLU A 89 -42.78 3.51 3.10
CA GLU A 89 -43.79 2.60 2.56
C GLU A 89 -43.18 1.23 2.23
N GLU A 90 -41.98 1.20 1.62
CA GLU A 90 -41.20 -0.02 1.38
C GLU A 90 -40.82 -0.74 2.69
N PHE A 91 -40.41 0.01 3.71
CA PHE A 91 -40.14 -0.54 5.05
C PHE A 91 -41.38 -1.18 5.68
N CYS A 92 -42.54 -0.52 5.59
CA CYS A 92 -43.80 -1.05 6.09
C CYS A 92 -44.23 -2.32 5.34
N LEU A 93 -44.11 -2.33 4.01
CA LEU A 93 -44.40 -3.48 3.17
C LEU A 93 -43.49 -4.67 3.51
N SER A 94 -42.19 -4.43 3.68
CA SER A 94 -41.20 -5.46 4.03
C SER A 94 -41.48 -6.09 5.40
N TYR A 95 -41.87 -5.27 6.39
CA TYR A 95 -42.27 -5.76 7.70
C TYR A 95 -43.56 -6.62 7.64
N GLN A 96 -44.57 -6.17 6.86
CA GLN A 96 -45.84 -6.89 6.68
C GLN A 96 -45.67 -8.21 5.91
N ASN A 97 -44.83 -8.22 4.87
CA ASN A 97 -44.45 -9.41 4.12
C ASN A 97 -43.62 -10.39 4.96
N GLY A 98 -43.14 -9.93 6.10
CA GLY A 98 -42.53 -10.77 7.12
C GLY A 98 -41.04 -11.01 6.91
N ASP A 99 -40.38 -10.10 6.21
CA ASP A 99 -38.93 -10.13 6.01
C ASP A 99 -38.19 -10.30 7.36
N PRO A 100 -37.35 -11.35 7.50
CA PRO A 100 -36.63 -11.62 8.75
C PRO A 100 -35.73 -10.48 9.20
N GLU A 101 -35.06 -9.79 8.26
CA GLU A 101 -34.15 -8.69 8.60
C GLU A 101 -34.92 -7.48 9.11
N THR A 102 -35.94 -7.04 8.39
CA THR A 102 -36.79 -5.90 8.79
C THR A 102 -37.47 -6.15 10.14
N LYS A 103 -37.95 -7.37 10.39
CA LYS A 103 -38.52 -7.76 11.70
C LYS A 103 -37.47 -7.71 12.82
N ALA A 104 -36.26 -8.19 12.57
CA ALA A 104 -35.17 -8.13 13.54
C ALA A 104 -34.81 -6.68 13.88
N LEU A 105 -34.78 -5.78 12.88
CA LEU A 105 -34.57 -4.34 13.08
C LEU A 105 -35.69 -3.71 13.91
N VAL A 106 -36.96 -3.99 13.61
CA VAL A 106 -38.08 -3.49 14.39
C VAL A 106 -38.02 -3.99 15.84
N ILE A 107 -37.73 -5.27 16.07
CA ILE A 107 -37.60 -5.85 17.43
C ILE A 107 -36.41 -5.27 18.19
N LYS A 108 -35.31 -4.95 17.51
CA LYS A 108 -34.14 -4.31 18.11
C LYS A 108 -34.44 -2.88 18.59
N HIS A 109 -35.32 -2.17 17.89
CA HIS A 109 -35.64 -0.76 18.16
C HIS A 109 -36.96 -0.53 18.91
N ALA A 110 -37.82 -1.54 19.00
CA ALA A 110 -39.13 -1.48 19.65
C ALA A 110 -39.29 -2.52 20.77
N THR A 111 -39.76 -2.08 21.94
CA THR A 111 -40.02 -2.93 23.11
C THR A 111 -41.28 -3.78 22.95
N THR A 112 -42.18 -3.38 22.06
CA THR A 112 -43.46 -4.03 21.76
C THR A 112 -43.71 -3.99 20.26
N ALA A 113 -44.46 -4.97 19.73
CA ALA A 113 -44.83 -4.97 18.32
C ALA A 113 -45.56 -3.66 17.96
N PRO A 114 -45.06 -2.87 17.00
CA PRO A 114 -45.69 -1.62 16.61
C PRO A 114 -47.09 -1.89 16.05
N THR A 115 -48.08 -1.17 16.58
CA THR A 115 -49.49 -1.33 16.21
C THR A 115 -50.05 -0.09 15.54
N ARG A 116 -49.44 1.08 15.75
CA ARG A 116 -49.83 2.34 15.12
C ARG A 116 -48.78 2.76 14.10
N GLU A 117 -49.24 3.39 13.02
CA GLU A 117 -48.40 3.96 11.97
C GLU A 117 -47.36 4.96 12.50
N LYS A 118 -47.73 5.73 13.54
CA LYS A 118 -46.81 6.65 14.22
C LYS A 118 -45.62 5.92 14.87
N ASP A 119 -45.84 4.72 15.41
CA ASP A 119 -44.80 3.92 16.03
C ASP A 119 -43.83 3.42 14.96
N PHE A 120 -44.34 3.01 13.79
CA PHE A 120 -43.52 2.64 12.64
C PHE A 120 -42.69 3.81 12.12
N ARG A 121 -43.26 5.01 11.98
CA ARG A 121 -42.51 6.20 11.53
C ARG A 121 -41.37 6.52 12.50
N GLN A 122 -41.62 6.46 13.80
CA GLN A 122 -40.59 6.73 14.81
C GLN A 122 -39.48 5.68 14.82
N ILE A 123 -39.83 4.40 14.62
CA ILE A 123 -38.83 3.32 14.50
C ILE A 123 -38.02 3.47 13.21
N HIS A 124 -38.67 3.79 12.09
CA HIS A 124 -38.03 4.02 10.80
C HIS A 124 -37.03 5.18 10.87
N GLU A 125 -37.43 6.32 11.44
CA GLU A 125 -36.56 7.48 11.65
C GLU A 125 -35.33 7.13 12.49
N LYS A 126 -35.52 6.39 13.59
CA LYS A 126 -34.43 5.93 14.46
C LYS A 126 -33.47 4.95 13.76
N ILE A 127 -34.00 4.10 12.88
CA ILE A 127 -33.19 3.19 12.07
C ILE A 127 -32.37 3.99 11.05
N GLN A 128 -32.97 5.00 10.43
CA GLN A 128 -32.29 5.85 9.45
C GLN A 128 -31.17 6.68 10.12
N GLU A 129 -31.45 7.29 11.26
CA GLU A 129 -30.44 8.01 12.05
C GLU A 129 -29.27 7.10 12.43
N GLN A 130 -29.53 5.84 12.83
CA GLN A 130 -28.46 4.88 13.10
C GLN A 130 -27.65 4.53 11.85
N LYS A 131 -28.30 4.33 10.69
CA LYS A 131 -27.60 4.04 9.44
C LYS A 131 -26.69 5.19 9.02
N ASP A 132 -27.16 6.42 9.17
CA ASP A 132 -26.39 7.63 8.86
C ASP A 132 -25.19 7.76 9.80
N ASP A 133 -25.39 7.56 11.10
CA ASP A 133 -24.32 7.53 12.11
C ASP A 133 -23.24 6.49 11.79
N ASP A 134 -23.66 5.27 11.44
CA ASP A 134 -22.74 4.18 11.13
C ASP A 134 -21.98 4.45 9.82
N LEU A 135 -22.65 5.06 8.83
CA LEU A 135 -22.01 5.49 7.58
C LEU A 135 -20.96 6.57 7.84
N VAL A 136 -21.30 7.61 8.60
CA VAL A 136 -20.37 8.70 8.95
C VAL A 136 -19.18 8.16 9.74
N LYS A 137 -19.40 7.28 10.73
CA LYS A 137 -18.32 6.63 11.49
C LYS A 137 -17.40 5.82 10.59
N LYS A 138 -17.94 5.07 9.63
CA LYS A 138 -17.14 4.29 8.68
C LYS A 138 -16.28 5.19 7.79
N VAL A 139 -16.86 6.28 7.29
CA VAL A 139 -16.13 7.28 6.47
C VAL A 139 -15.01 7.92 7.30
N ALA A 140 -15.33 8.42 8.49
CA ALA A 140 -14.36 9.03 9.38
C ALA A 140 -13.23 8.06 9.75
N GLY A 141 -13.57 6.80 10.08
CA GLY A 141 -12.60 5.75 10.38
C GLY A 141 -11.65 5.48 9.21
N THR A 142 -12.20 5.38 7.99
CA THR A 142 -11.40 5.16 6.76
C THR A 142 -10.44 6.32 6.51
N VAL A 143 -10.90 7.57 6.65
CA VAL A 143 -10.04 8.76 6.49
C VAL A 143 -8.94 8.77 7.53
N LEU A 144 -9.27 8.56 8.81
CA LEU A 144 -8.28 8.56 9.89
C LEU A 144 -7.23 7.45 9.72
N GLU A 145 -7.65 6.24 9.33
CA GLU A 145 -6.74 5.12 9.08
C GLU A 145 -5.78 5.42 7.93
N LYS A 146 -6.31 5.91 6.79
CA LYS A 146 -5.51 6.24 5.60
C LYS A 146 -4.59 7.43 5.86
N SER A 147 -5.04 8.45 6.57
CA SER A 147 -4.21 9.57 7.00
C SER A 147 -3.08 9.11 7.93
N ALA A 148 -3.36 8.24 8.90
CA ALA A 148 -2.34 7.68 9.77
C ALA A 148 -1.32 6.82 9.01
N ASP A 149 -1.73 6.10 7.97
CA ASP A 149 -0.81 5.36 7.09
C ASP A 149 0.10 6.32 6.31
N ILE A 150 -0.45 7.41 5.76
CA ILE A 150 0.32 8.46 5.10
C ILE A 150 1.35 9.07 6.06
N ASP A 151 0.95 9.41 7.29
CA ASP A 151 1.86 9.97 8.30
C ASP A 151 3.01 9.02 8.63
N ARG A 152 2.74 7.71 8.74
CA ARG A 152 3.79 6.70 8.93
C ARG A 152 4.74 6.65 7.74
N ARG A 153 4.21 6.65 6.51
CA ARG A 153 5.00 6.64 5.28
C ARG A 153 5.90 7.86 5.19
N VAL A 154 5.36 9.05 5.44
CA VAL A 154 6.14 10.31 5.51
C VAL A 154 7.23 10.19 6.57
N SER A 155 6.88 9.77 7.79
CA SER A 155 7.84 9.58 8.89
C SER A 155 8.97 8.60 8.58
N SER A 156 8.69 7.60 7.73
CA SER A 156 9.67 6.60 7.31
C SER A 156 10.53 6.99 6.10
N LEU A 157 10.31 8.17 5.50
CA LEU A 157 11.05 8.57 4.30
C LEU A 157 12.56 8.67 4.57
N PRO A 158 13.39 7.98 3.77
CA PRO A 158 14.83 8.01 3.96
C PRO A 158 15.38 9.41 3.69
N GLY A 159 16.25 9.89 4.60
CA GLY A 159 16.87 11.19 4.48
C GLY A 159 15.99 12.38 4.84
N MET A 160 14.75 12.19 5.31
CA MET A 160 13.84 13.29 5.67
C MET A 160 14.38 14.20 6.80
N HIS A 161 15.28 13.69 7.64
CA HIS A 161 15.93 14.43 8.72
C HIS A 161 17.21 15.16 8.27
N ARG A 162 17.67 14.94 7.04
CA ARG A 162 18.94 15.49 6.54
C ARG A 162 18.69 16.79 5.81
N THR A 163 19.59 17.74 6.01
CA THR A 163 19.64 18.94 5.19
C THR A 163 20.28 18.65 3.82
N ARG A 164 20.03 19.52 2.84
CA ARG A 164 20.66 19.44 1.52
C ARG A 164 22.19 19.39 1.59
N MET A 165 22.79 20.16 2.51
CA MET A 165 24.25 20.20 2.66
C MET A 165 24.80 18.88 3.20
N GLU A 166 24.17 18.32 4.24
CA GLU A 166 24.56 17.01 4.79
C GLU A 166 24.40 15.90 3.74
N GLN A 167 23.33 15.97 2.94
CA GLN A 167 23.10 15.02 1.87
C GLN A 167 24.16 15.14 0.76
N MET A 168 24.54 16.35 0.38
CA MET A 168 25.61 16.56 -0.62
C MET A 168 26.96 16.06 -0.10
N LYS A 169 27.29 16.36 1.16
CA LYS A 169 28.52 15.88 1.80
C LYS A 169 28.58 14.34 1.83
N LEU A 170 27.46 13.70 2.17
CA LEU A 170 27.37 12.24 2.14
C LEU A 170 27.57 11.69 0.71
N ILE A 171 27.01 12.34 -0.30
CA ILE A 171 27.19 11.94 -1.70
C ILE A 171 28.66 12.03 -2.10
N GLU A 172 29.34 13.13 -1.75
CA GLU A 172 30.77 13.31 -2.02
C GLU A 172 31.62 12.21 -1.35
N GLU A 173 31.37 11.92 -0.08
CA GLU A 173 32.03 10.85 0.67
C GLU A 173 31.78 9.47 0.03
N LEU A 174 30.54 9.19 -0.40
CA LEU A 174 30.20 7.94 -1.07
C LEU A 174 30.90 7.82 -2.44
N ILE A 175 31.05 8.91 -3.18
CA ILE A 175 31.78 8.92 -4.46
C ILE A 175 33.26 8.61 -4.23
N GLU A 176 33.88 9.24 -3.24
CA GLU A 176 35.29 9.01 -2.89
C GLU A 176 35.52 7.55 -2.46
N ASN A 177 34.67 7.03 -1.57
CA ASN A 177 34.73 5.64 -1.12
C ASN A 177 34.52 4.64 -2.27
N ASN A 178 33.62 4.95 -3.21
CA ASN A 178 33.38 4.10 -4.38
C ASN A 178 34.60 4.08 -5.30
N LEU A 179 35.23 5.23 -5.53
CA LEU A 179 36.44 5.35 -6.34
C LEU A 179 37.61 4.58 -5.70
N GLU A 180 37.80 4.70 -4.39
CA GLU A 180 38.82 3.93 -3.68
C GLU A 180 38.56 2.42 -3.79
N THR A 181 37.30 2.01 -3.60
CA THR A 181 36.89 0.61 -3.71
C THR A 181 37.11 0.06 -5.12
N ALA A 182 36.82 0.85 -6.16
CA ALA A 182 37.05 0.49 -7.56
C ALA A 182 38.55 0.27 -7.84
N ASN A 183 39.42 1.16 -7.36
CA ASN A 183 40.87 1.01 -7.50
C ASN A 183 41.39 -0.25 -6.79
N ARG A 184 40.93 -0.49 -5.55
CA ARG A 184 41.29 -1.71 -4.80
C ARG A 184 40.84 -2.98 -5.53
N LEU A 185 39.67 -2.94 -6.17
CA LEU A 185 39.13 -4.05 -6.96
C LEU A 185 39.99 -4.28 -8.22
N GLU A 186 40.40 -3.23 -8.91
CA GLU A 186 41.30 -3.31 -10.06
C GLU A 186 42.65 -3.94 -9.67
N ASP A 187 43.25 -3.48 -8.57
CA ASP A 187 44.49 -4.05 -8.05
C ASP A 187 44.35 -5.53 -7.65
N ALA A 188 43.21 -5.91 -7.07
CA ALA A 188 42.90 -7.30 -6.77
C ALA A 188 42.79 -8.14 -8.05
N TYR A 189 42.13 -7.61 -9.08
CA TYR A 189 42.00 -8.29 -10.37
C TYR A 189 43.34 -8.46 -11.08
N ASN A 190 44.16 -7.42 -11.12
CA ASN A 190 45.51 -7.45 -11.69
C ASN A 190 46.40 -8.48 -10.98
N ARG A 191 46.35 -8.54 -9.65
CA ARG A 191 47.07 -9.56 -8.86
C ARG A 191 46.58 -10.97 -9.17
N ALA A 192 45.27 -11.18 -9.24
CA ALA A 192 44.68 -12.48 -9.58
C ALA A 192 45.07 -12.90 -11.01
N GLU A 193 45.09 -11.97 -11.97
CA GLU A 193 45.48 -12.25 -13.35
C GLU A 193 46.96 -12.65 -13.45
N GLN A 194 47.85 -11.93 -12.76
CA GLN A 194 49.27 -12.27 -12.71
C GLN A 194 49.49 -13.67 -12.09
N GLN A 195 48.79 -13.99 -11.00
CA GLN A 195 48.85 -15.32 -10.40
C GLN A 195 48.35 -16.40 -11.37
N ARG A 196 47.24 -16.16 -12.06
CA ARG A 196 46.70 -17.08 -13.05
C ARG A 196 47.66 -17.31 -14.21
N LYS A 197 48.32 -16.26 -14.71
CA LYS A 197 49.36 -16.34 -15.74
C LYS A 197 50.54 -17.18 -15.26
N ARG A 198 51.06 -16.92 -14.06
CA ARG A 198 52.16 -17.70 -13.46
C ARG A 198 51.82 -19.18 -13.31
N VAL A 199 50.65 -19.50 -12.77
CA VAL A 199 50.18 -20.88 -12.62
C VAL A 199 50.02 -21.54 -13.99
N ARG A 200 49.45 -20.83 -14.98
CA ARG A 200 49.29 -21.36 -16.34
C ARG A 200 50.63 -21.67 -16.99
N THR A 201 51.60 -20.76 -16.92
CA THR A 201 52.96 -21.00 -17.44
C THR A 201 53.62 -22.16 -16.70
N PHE A 202 53.55 -22.20 -15.36
CA PHE A 202 54.11 -23.30 -14.57
C PHE A 202 53.50 -24.65 -14.94
N VAL A 203 52.16 -24.73 -15.06
CA VAL A 203 51.47 -25.96 -15.47
C VAL A 203 51.88 -26.36 -16.88
N ARG A 204 51.91 -25.42 -17.83
CA ARG A 204 52.35 -25.68 -19.21
C ARG A 204 53.77 -26.23 -19.23
N ASP A 205 54.73 -25.53 -18.62
CA ASP A 205 56.15 -25.89 -18.67
C ASP A 205 56.41 -27.25 -17.97
N ASN A 206 55.74 -27.53 -16.84
CA ASN A 206 55.87 -28.83 -16.19
C ASN A 206 55.17 -29.95 -16.97
N THR A 207 54.05 -29.66 -17.62
CA THR A 207 53.34 -30.65 -18.45
C THR A 207 54.16 -30.97 -19.70
N CYS A 208 54.67 -29.96 -20.42
CA CYS A 208 55.53 -30.16 -21.58
C CYS A 208 56.82 -30.91 -21.22
N LYS A 209 57.48 -30.55 -20.10
CA LYS A 209 58.62 -31.31 -19.58
C LYS A 209 58.28 -32.76 -19.24
N SER A 210 57.14 -33.00 -18.58
CA SER A 210 56.72 -34.36 -18.21
C SER A 210 56.34 -35.22 -19.41
N LEU A 211 55.86 -34.58 -20.49
CA LEU A 211 55.51 -35.24 -21.76
C LEU A 211 56.70 -35.34 -22.74
N GLY A 212 57.88 -34.80 -22.39
CA GLY A 212 59.06 -34.81 -23.25
C GLY A 212 58.93 -33.94 -24.50
N ILE A 213 58.01 -32.97 -24.51
CA ILE A 213 57.77 -32.07 -25.63
C ILE A 213 58.72 -30.87 -25.46
N ILE A 214 59.68 -30.74 -26.37
CA ILE A 214 60.52 -29.55 -26.50
C ILE A 214 59.75 -28.58 -27.39
N GLU A 215 59.23 -27.50 -26.81
CA GLU A 215 58.68 -26.38 -27.59
C GLU A 215 59.86 -25.50 -28.06
N ASP A 216 60.06 -25.40 -29.38
CA ASP A 216 60.94 -24.43 -30.06
C ASP A 216 60.40 -22.99 -29.92
#